data_AF-A0A9D2ISF5-F1
#
_entry.id   AF-A0A9D2ISF5-F1
#
_cell.length_a   1.000
_cell.length_b   1.000
_cell.length_c   1.000
_cell.angle_alpha   90.00
_cell.angle_beta   90.00
_cell.angle_gamma   90.00
#
_symmetry.space_group_name_H-M   'P 1'
#
loop_
_entity.id
_entity.type
_entity.pdbx_description
1 polymer ?
#
loop_
_entity_poly.entity_id
_entity_poly.type
_entity_poly.pdbx_seq_one_letter_code
_entity_poly.pdbx_strand_id
1 'polypeptide(L)'
;MHNGFALSAEEKKSIFLTAAEHLKAIRAHLGWSQSTLAACAGTTRRHISEVERGKTPLTWTLFVALLAIFALNPETRHTLGYRRMLTKEVLVYLSQNRLDRTQLLRILDRNERPPQTAKEASGKGAI
;
A
#
# COMPACT_ATOMS: atom_id res chain seq x y z
N MET A 1 -11.00 31.05 -4.38
CA MET A 1 -11.65 29.80 -3.95
C MET A 1 -10.57 28.75 -3.78
N HIS A 2 -10.25 28.34 -2.54
CA HIS A 2 -9.34 27.22 -2.33
C HIS A 2 -10.06 25.94 -2.77
N ASN A 3 -9.50 25.21 -3.75
CA ASN A 3 -9.97 23.88 -4.12
C ASN A 3 -9.94 22.99 -2.86
N GLY A 4 -11.10 22.72 -2.27
CA GLY A 4 -11.24 22.02 -0.98
C GLY A 4 -10.89 20.52 -0.99
N PHE A 5 -10.02 20.06 -1.89
CA PHE A 5 -9.88 18.64 -2.22
C PHE A 5 -8.45 18.18 -2.50
N ALA A 6 -7.44 18.98 -2.16
CA ALA A 6 -6.04 18.58 -2.26
C ALA A 6 -5.61 17.84 -1.00
N LEU A 7 -5.03 16.63 -1.15
CA LEU A 7 -4.23 16.02 -0.09
C LEU A 7 -3.13 17.02 0.31
N SER A 8 -3.20 17.51 1.54
CA SER A 8 -2.23 18.45 2.10
C SER A 8 -0.84 17.81 2.15
N ALA A 9 0.19 18.65 2.27
CA ALA A 9 1.55 18.17 2.41
C ALA A 9 1.72 17.26 3.63
N GLU A 10 1.03 17.57 4.73
CA GLU A 10 1.11 16.79 5.97
C GLU A 10 0.38 15.44 5.84
N GLU A 11 -0.78 15.40 5.20
CA GLU A 11 -1.47 14.13 4.91
C GLU A 11 -0.62 13.24 4.00
N LYS A 12 -0.04 13.80 2.93
CA LYS A 12 0.88 13.05 2.05
C LYS A 12 2.06 12.50 2.83
N LYS A 13 2.67 13.31 3.69
CA LYS A 13 3.79 12.90 4.53
C LYS A 13 3.41 11.76 5.48
N SER A 14 2.26 11.84 6.13
CA SER A 14 1.75 10.77 7.01
C SER A 14 1.54 9.46 6.24
N ILE A 15 0.89 9.52 5.07
CA ILE A 15 0.68 8.37 4.19
C ILE A 15 2.01 7.75 3.75
N PHE A 16 2.99 8.59 3.39
CA PHE A 16 4.31 8.14 2.96
C PHE A 16 5.09 7.42 4.06
N LEU A 17 5.02 7.92 5.29
CA LEU A 17 5.65 7.26 6.44
C LEU A 17 5.05 5.87 6.66
N THR A 18 3.71 5.77 6.71
CA THR A 18 3.02 4.49 6.86
C THR A 18 3.33 3.52 5.71
N ALA A 19 3.35 4.00 4.47
CA ALA A 19 3.71 3.18 3.32
C ALA A 19 5.15 2.65 3.39
N ALA A 20 6.11 3.49 3.80
CA ALA A 20 7.51 3.12 3.94
C ALA A 20 7.72 2.07 5.04
N GLU A 21 7.03 2.20 6.18
CA GLU A 21 7.07 1.23 7.29
C GLU A 21 6.61 -0.16 6.86
N HIS A 22 5.61 -0.24 5.99
CA HIS A 22 5.06 -1.50 5.51
C HIS A 22 5.79 -2.08 4.30
N LEU A 23 6.59 -1.28 3.60
CA LEU A 23 7.19 -1.66 2.32
C LEU A 23 8.04 -2.93 2.40
N LYS A 24 8.90 -3.01 3.43
CA LYS A 24 9.76 -4.17 3.67
C LYS A 24 8.95 -5.44 3.94
N ALA A 25 7.86 -5.33 4.70
CA ALA A 25 7.00 -6.46 5.04
C ALA A 25 6.23 -6.98 3.83
N ILE A 26 5.66 -6.09 3.02
CA ILE A 26 4.96 -6.43 1.78
C ILE A 26 5.93 -7.12 0.80
N ARG A 27 7.13 -6.54 0.64
CA ARG A 27 8.17 -7.11 -0.21
C ARG A 27 8.61 -8.50 0.25
N ALA A 28 8.83 -8.68 1.56
CA ALA A 28 9.20 -9.97 2.13
C ALA A 28 8.09 -11.02 1.96
N HIS A 29 6.81 -10.61 2.08
CA HIS A 29 5.67 -11.48 1.84
C HIS A 29 5.65 -12.03 0.40
N LEU A 30 6.01 -11.19 -0.57
CA LEU A 30 6.16 -11.58 -1.99
C LEU A 30 7.46 -12.35 -2.30
N GLY A 31 8.36 -12.54 -1.32
CA GLY A 31 9.68 -13.11 -1.56
C GLY A 31 10.61 -12.24 -2.42
N TRP A 32 10.31 -10.95 -2.56
CA TRP A 32 11.03 -10.05 -3.47
C TRP A 32 12.31 -9.48 -2.82
N SER A 33 13.34 -9.25 -3.64
CA SER A 33 14.51 -8.47 -3.24
C SER A 33 14.24 -6.97 -3.38
N GLN A 34 15.03 -6.11 -2.70
CA GLN A 34 14.97 -4.66 -2.92
C GLN A 34 15.20 -4.29 -4.40
N SER A 35 16.03 -5.07 -5.11
CA SER A 35 16.31 -4.86 -6.53
C SER A 35 15.10 -5.19 -7.40
N THR A 36 14.37 -6.25 -7.08
CA THR A 36 13.15 -6.66 -7.77
C THR A 36 12.10 -5.56 -7.69
N LEU A 37 11.83 -5.07 -6.47
CA LEU A 37 10.89 -3.97 -6.26
C LEU A 37 11.33 -2.69 -6.96
N ALA A 38 12.63 -2.37 -6.90
CA ALA A 38 13.18 -1.19 -7.56
C ALA A 38 12.99 -1.23 -9.09
N ALA A 39 13.24 -2.38 -9.72
CA ALA A 39 13.05 -2.58 -11.15
C ALA A 39 11.58 -2.38 -11.55
N CYS A 40 10.63 -2.97 -10.80
CA CYS A 40 9.20 -2.79 -11.06
C CYS A 40 8.75 -1.35 -10.86
N ALA A 41 9.26 -0.67 -9.83
CA ALA A 41 8.86 0.69 -9.47
C ALA A 41 9.61 1.80 -10.24
N GLY A 42 10.50 1.43 -11.19
CA GLY A 42 11.25 2.41 -11.99
C GLY A 42 12.23 3.25 -11.17
N THR A 43 12.89 2.65 -10.18
CA THR A 43 13.83 3.32 -9.28
C THR A 43 15.07 2.47 -9.03
N THR A 44 15.99 2.93 -8.18
CA THR A 44 17.20 2.17 -7.83
C THR A 44 17.00 1.33 -6.57
N ARG A 45 17.72 0.21 -6.47
CA ARG A 45 17.79 -0.60 -5.23
C ARG A 45 18.19 0.25 -4.03
N ARG A 46 19.15 1.17 -4.22
CA ARG A 46 19.62 2.10 -3.18
C ARG A 46 18.47 2.94 -2.65
N HIS A 47 17.67 3.54 -3.53
CA HIS A 47 16.54 4.37 -3.14
C HIS A 47 15.51 3.57 -2.34
N ILE A 48 15.14 2.35 -2.78
CA ILE A 48 14.27 1.45 -1.99
C ILE A 48 14.87 1.15 -0.61
N SER A 49 16.18 0.90 -0.53
CA SER A 49 16.88 0.66 0.74
C SER A 49 16.91 1.87 1.67
N GLU A 50 17.01 3.09 1.14
CA GLU A 50 16.95 4.33 1.92
C GLU A 50 15.52 4.59 2.42
N VAL A 51 14.50 4.35 1.59
CA VAL A 51 13.08 4.42 1.98
C VAL A 51 12.74 3.40 3.07
N GLU A 52 13.09 2.12 2.90
CA GLU A 52 12.82 1.06 3.90
C GLU A 52 13.52 1.31 5.25
N ARG A 53 14.57 2.14 5.26
CA ARG A 53 15.28 2.55 6.49
C ARG A 53 14.82 3.90 7.03
N GLY A 54 13.82 4.53 6.40
CA GLY A 54 13.33 5.86 6.78
C GLY A 54 14.34 6.99 6.56
N LYS A 55 15.42 6.77 5.78
CA LYS A 55 16.45 7.79 5.50
C LYS A 55 16.00 8.80 4.45
N THR A 56 15.09 8.39 3.57
CA THR A 56 14.55 9.23 2.50
C THR A 56 13.04 9.06 2.44
N PRO A 57 12.26 10.16 2.39
CA PRO A 57 10.82 10.06 2.25
C PRO A 57 10.44 9.52 0.87
N LEU A 58 9.29 8.85 0.77
CA LEU A 58 8.72 8.50 -0.53
C LEU A 58 8.40 9.78 -1.31
N THR A 59 8.65 9.75 -2.62
CA THR A 59 8.07 10.73 -3.54
C THR A 59 6.65 10.31 -3.91
N TRP A 60 5.82 11.26 -4.33
CA TRP A 60 4.46 10.94 -4.79
C TRP A 60 4.47 9.96 -5.97
N THR A 61 5.39 10.15 -6.92
CA THR A 61 5.54 9.24 -8.08
C THR A 61 5.87 7.82 -7.65
N LEU A 62 6.82 7.64 -6.74
CA LEU A 62 7.18 6.31 -6.24
C LEU A 62 6.02 5.69 -5.44
N PHE A 63 5.33 6.47 -4.61
CA PHE A 63 4.14 6.02 -3.89
C PHE A 63 3.04 5.51 -4.83
N VAL A 64 2.70 6.26 -5.88
CA VAL A 64 1.68 5.85 -6.86
C VAL A 64 2.10 4.60 -7.63
N ALA A 65 3.38 4.48 -8.00
CA ALA A 65 3.91 3.27 -8.62
C ALA A 65 3.77 2.05 -7.69
N LEU A 66 4.14 2.19 -6.41
CA LEU A 66 3.98 1.14 -5.41
C LEU A 66 2.51 0.74 -5.21
N LEU A 67 1.60 1.73 -5.14
CA LEU A 67 0.16 1.46 -5.08
C LEU A 67 -0.31 0.64 -6.28
N ALA A 68 0.08 1.00 -7.50
CA ALA A 68 -0.32 0.27 -8.70
C ALA A 68 0.22 -1.17 -8.69
N ILE A 69 1.49 -1.36 -8.35
CA ILE A 69 2.13 -2.69 -8.26
C ILE A 69 1.36 -3.57 -7.28
N PHE A 70 1.09 -3.08 -6.07
CA PHE A 70 0.44 -3.87 -5.03
C PHE A 70 -1.06 -4.05 -5.28
N ALA A 71 -1.75 -3.08 -5.88
CA ALA A 71 -3.17 -3.19 -6.20
C ALA A 71 -3.44 -4.21 -7.31
N LEU A 72 -2.51 -4.35 -8.25
CA LEU A 72 -2.59 -5.29 -9.36
C LEU A 72 -2.09 -6.70 -8.99
N ASN A 73 -1.40 -6.85 -7.86
CA ASN A 73 -0.91 -8.15 -7.40
C ASN A 73 -1.95 -8.81 -6.44
N PRO A 74 -2.50 -9.99 -6.76
CA PRO A 74 -3.53 -10.65 -5.95
C PRO A 74 -3.12 -10.95 -4.50
N GLU A 75 -1.83 -11.21 -4.25
CA GLU A 75 -1.29 -11.51 -2.92
C GLU A 75 -1.14 -10.27 -2.04
N THR A 76 -1.12 -9.07 -2.63
CA THR A 76 -0.90 -7.83 -1.86
C THR A 76 -2.03 -6.82 -1.95
N ARG A 77 -2.94 -6.94 -2.94
CA ARG A 77 -4.08 -6.02 -3.11
C ARG A 77 -4.89 -5.90 -1.83
N HIS A 78 -5.18 -7.03 -1.18
CA HIS A 78 -5.98 -7.10 0.02
C HIS A 78 -5.33 -6.40 1.22
N THR A 79 -4.02 -6.08 1.13
CA THR A 79 -3.27 -5.47 2.22
C THR A 79 -3.31 -3.95 2.23
N LEU A 80 -3.69 -3.32 1.12
CA LEU A 80 -3.55 -1.87 0.95
C LEU A 80 -4.47 -1.04 1.83
N GLY A 81 -5.67 -1.56 2.10
CA GLY A 81 -6.69 -0.92 2.93
C GLY A 81 -6.29 -0.95 4.40
N TYR A 82 -6.04 -2.14 4.96
CA TYR A 82 -5.68 -2.27 6.38
C TYR A 82 -4.31 -1.64 6.70
N ARG A 83 -3.38 -1.58 5.75
CA ARG A 83 -2.08 -0.89 5.89
C ARG A 83 -2.17 0.62 5.67
N ARG A 84 -3.38 1.18 5.50
CA ARG A 84 -3.66 2.60 5.26
C ARG A 84 -2.87 3.20 4.09
N MET A 85 -2.49 2.38 3.11
CA MET A 85 -1.82 2.84 1.88
C MET A 85 -2.85 3.35 0.86
N LEU A 86 -3.99 2.67 0.74
CA LEU A 86 -5.09 3.06 -0.17
C LEU A 86 -6.30 3.54 0.64
N THR A 87 -6.20 4.75 1.21
CA THR A 87 -7.30 5.35 1.98
C THR A 87 -8.35 6.01 1.07
N LYS A 88 -9.51 6.37 1.65
CA LYS A 88 -10.57 7.10 0.94
C LYS A 88 -10.04 8.42 0.37
N GLU A 89 -9.22 9.13 1.12
CA GLU A 89 -8.63 10.43 0.74
C GLU A 89 -7.70 10.25 -0.47
N VAL A 90 -6.87 9.21 -0.46
CA VAL A 90 -6.00 8.85 -1.61
C VAL A 90 -6.83 8.51 -2.84
N LEU A 91 -7.90 7.73 -2.69
CA LEU A 91 -8.79 7.35 -3.79
C LEU A 91 -9.53 8.55 -4.38
N VAL A 92 -10.08 9.43 -3.54
CA VAL A 92 -10.76 10.65 -3.99
C VAL A 92 -9.76 11.56 -4.73
N TYR A 93 -8.55 11.70 -4.20
CA TYR A 93 -7.50 12.50 -4.82
C TYR A 93 -7.06 11.93 -6.17
N LEU A 94 -6.72 10.64 -6.25
CA LEU A 94 -6.26 10.01 -7.49
C LEU A 94 -7.36 9.91 -8.55
N SER A 95 -8.61 9.70 -8.14
CA SER A 95 -9.75 9.66 -9.06
C SER A 95 -10.26 11.03 -9.49
N GLN A 96 -9.71 12.13 -8.93
CA GLN A 96 -10.20 13.48 -9.16
C GLN A 96 -11.72 13.59 -8.89
N ASN A 97 -12.16 12.98 -7.78
CA ASN A 97 -13.55 12.93 -7.34
C ASN A 97 -14.54 12.33 -8.36
N ARG A 98 -14.06 11.41 -9.21
CA ARG A 98 -14.90 10.69 -10.19
C ARG A 98 -15.49 9.39 -9.65
N LEU A 99 -15.17 9.03 -8.39
CA LEU A 99 -15.71 7.84 -7.73
C LEU A 99 -16.86 8.20 -6.81
N ASP A 100 -17.99 7.50 -6.96
CA ASP A 100 -19.12 7.58 -6.03
C ASP A 100 -18.90 6.70 -4.78
N ARG A 101 -19.83 6.80 -3.80
CA ARG A 101 -19.77 6.03 -2.55
C ARG A 101 -19.73 4.52 -2.80
N THR A 102 -20.50 4.00 -3.74
CA THR A 102 -20.58 2.57 -4.04
C THR A 102 -19.27 2.07 -4.64
N GLN A 103 -18.66 2.86 -5.53
CA GLN A 103 -17.36 2.54 -6.13
C GLN A 103 -16.24 2.59 -5.09
N LEU A 104 -16.24 3.59 -4.21
CA LEU A 104 -15.27 3.69 -3.12
C LEU A 104 -15.35 2.49 -2.17
N LEU A 105 -16.57 2.12 -1.74
CA LEU A 105 -16.78 0.94 -0.88
C LEU A 105 -16.27 -0.32 -1.57
N ARG A 106 -16.61 -0.56 -2.83
CA ARG A 106 -16.11 -1.74 -3.57
C ARG A 106 -14.58 -1.83 -3.64
N ILE A 107 -13.88 -0.70 -3.71
CA ILE A 107 -12.41 -0.69 -3.75
C ILE A 107 -11.85 -0.91 -2.34
N LEU A 108 -12.43 -0.29 -1.33
CA LEU A 108 -11.97 -0.40 0.07
C LEU A 108 -12.29 -1.78 0.67
N ASP A 109 -13.47 -2.33 0.40
CA ASP A 109 -13.95 -3.64 0.89
C ASP A 109 -13.12 -4.79 0.29
N ARG A 110 -12.63 -4.65 -0.95
CA ARG A 110 -11.67 -5.59 -1.55
C ARG A 110 -10.31 -5.62 -0.85
N ASN A 111 -10.06 -4.67 0.05
CA ASN A 111 -8.84 -4.54 0.83
C ASN A 111 -9.04 -4.83 2.33
N GLU A 112 -10.14 -5.50 2.67
CA GLU A 112 -10.35 -6.04 4.01
C GLU A 112 -9.41 -7.23 4.26
N ARG A 113 -9.01 -7.36 5.53
CA ARG A 113 -8.12 -8.42 6.02
C ARG A 113 -8.62 -9.77 5.51
N PRO A 114 -7.75 -10.64 4.97
CA PRO A 114 -8.19 -11.96 4.55
C PRO A 114 -8.82 -12.67 5.74
N PRO A 115 -9.87 -13.47 5.55
CA PRO A 115 -10.36 -14.32 6.62
C PRO A 115 -9.17 -15.12 7.17
N GLN A 116 -9.01 -15.12 8.49
CA GLN A 116 -8.03 -15.95 9.16
C GLN A 116 -8.47 -17.41 8.99
N THR A 117 -8.21 -18.02 7.84
CA THR A 117 -8.54 -19.42 7.61
C THR A 117 -7.28 -20.27 7.58
N ALA A 118 -7.26 -21.24 8.50
CA ALA A 118 -6.55 -22.51 8.43
C ALA A 118 -5.09 -22.60 8.96
N LYS A 119 -4.80 -22.04 10.14
CA LYS A 119 -3.67 -22.56 10.97
C LYS A 119 -4.00 -22.94 12.41
N GLU A 120 -5.22 -22.70 12.88
CA GLU A 120 -5.62 -23.07 14.25
C GLU A 120 -6.42 -24.39 14.34
N ALA A 121 -6.71 -25.05 13.22
CA ALA A 121 -7.50 -26.30 13.18
C ALA A 121 -6.67 -27.60 13.12
N SER A 122 -5.34 -27.56 13.25
CA SER A 122 -4.50 -28.78 13.13
C SER A 122 -3.40 -28.87 14.21
N GLY A 123 -3.74 -28.53 15.46
CA GLY A 123 -2.80 -28.58 16.58
C GLY A 123 -3.38 -29.10 17.90
N LYS A 124 -4.48 -29.87 17.85
CA LYS A 124 -4.97 -30.64 19.01
C LYS A 124 -5.47 -32.01 18.54
N GLY A 125 -4.54 -32.96 18.44
CA GLY A 125 -4.85 -34.37 18.18
C GLY A 125 -3.57 -35.14 17.85
N ALA A 126 -3.18 -36.05 18.76
CA ALA A 126 -1.99 -36.92 18.75
C ALA A 126 -0.68 -36.17 19.02
N ILE A 127 0.14 -36.47 20.04
CA ILE A 127 0.36 -37.66 20.87
C ILE A 127 0.68 -37.19 22.29
#